data_AF-A0A945W0C1-F1
#
_entry.id   AF-A0A945W0C1-F1
#
_cell.length_a   1.000
_cell.length_b   1.000
_cell.length_c   1.000
_cell.angle_alpha   90.00
_cell.angle_beta   90.00
_cell.angle_gamma   90.00
#
_symmetry.space_group_name_H-M   'P 1'
#
loop_
_entity.id
_entity.type
_entity.pdbx_description
1 polymer ?
#
loop_
_entity_poly.entity_id
_entity_poly.type
_entity_poly.pdbx_seq_one_letter_code
_entity_poly.pdbx_strand_id
1 'polypeptide(L)'
;MKIRNGFVSNSSSSSFICEICGDSEVGYDSHPTDLVMEFCEHGHLFCKGHLGKIGKKITYKEDDCWYGGDAVTEDCCPICTLKNIDDSLLLRYLNNKFSTTKKEIIDEIQRDFKDIGELDTYLEEQTLNNVQKEKRNT
;
A
#
# COMPACT_ATOMS: atom_id res chain seq x y z
N MET A 1 31.87 15.64 -26.23
CA MET A 1 31.58 16.12 -24.85
C MET A 1 32.10 17.54 -24.71
N LYS A 2 31.33 18.46 -24.13
CA LYS A 2 31.81 19.81 -23.78
C LYS A 2 32.06 19.85 -22.26
N ILE A 3 33.27 20.24 -21.86
CA ILE A 3 33.67 20.40 -20.46
C ILE A 3 33.30 21.83 -20.03
N ARG A 4 32.69 21.98 -18.85
CA ARG A 4 32.29 23.28 -18.28
C ARG A 4 33.21 23.62 -17.11
N ASN A 5 33.86 24.78 -17.18
CA ASN A 5 34.74 25.33 -16.14
C ASN A 5 33.97 26.17 -15.13
N GLY A 6 33.19 25.53 -14.27
CA GLY A 6 32.59 26.14 -13.09
C GLY A 6 32.59 25.13 -11.95
N PHE A 7 32.75 25.58 -10.71
CA PHE A 7 32.65 24.72 -9.55
C PHE A 7 31.21 24.17 -9.50
N VAL A 8 31.03 22.94 -9.96
CA VAL A 8 29.79 22.18 -9.80
C VAL A 8 29.80 21.69 -8.35
N SER A 9 29.21 22.48 -7.45
CA SER A 9 28.78 21.96 -6.16
C SER A 9 27.75 20.88 -6.44
N ASN A 10 28.17 19.62 -6.45
CA ASN A 10 27.22 18.53 -6.33
C ASN A 10 26.63 18.67 -4.93
N SER A 11 25.36 19.06 -4.86
CA SER A 11 24.57 18.83 -3.67
C SER A 11 24.41 17.32 -3.54
N SER A 12 25.35 16.64 -2.87
CA SER A 12 25.25 15.23 -2.48
C SER A 12 24.25 15.05 -1.32
N SER A 13 23.10 15.74 -1.41
CA SER A 13 21.99 15.53 -0.50
C SER A 13 21.17 14.37 -1.03
N SER A 14 21.12 13.28 -0.28
CA SER A 14 20.20 12.17 -0.51
C SER A 14 18.84 12.54 0.08
N SER A 15 17.81 12.56 -0.77
CA SER A 15 16.43 12.77 -0.34
C SER A 15 15.66 11.45 -0.48
N PHE A 16 15.00 11.05 0.59
CA PHE A 16 14.21 9.83 0.69
C PHE A 16 12.76 10.20 0.94
N ILE A 17 11.82 9.54 0.28
CA ILE A 17 10.38 9.81 0.43
C ILE A 17 9.70 8.50 0.81
N CYS A 18 8.94 8.51 1.90
CA CYS A 18 8.12 7.38 2.29
C CYS A 18 6.95 7.22 1.32
N GLU A 19 6.82 6.05 0.71
CA GLU A 19 5.74 5.75 -0.24
C GLU A 19 4.36 5.61 0.42
N ILE A 20 4.30 5.46 1.76
CA ILE A 20 3.04 5.25 2.50
C ILE A 20 2.43 6.58 2.98
N CYS A 21 3.23 7.45 3.62
CA CYS A 21 2.75 8.71 4.17
C CYS A 21 3.17 9.94 3.35
N GLY A 22 4.14 9.81 2.44
CA GLY A 22 4.67 10.93 1.66
C GLY A 22 5.66 11.82 2.42
N ASP A 23 6.02 11.47 3.66
CA ASP A 23 7.04 12.20 4.42
C ASP A 23 8.41 12.05 3.75
N SER A 24 9.16 13.15 3.72
CA SER A 24 10.48 13.20 3.10
C SER A 24 11.56 13.45 4.15
N GLU A 25 12.60 12.63 4.16
CA GLU A 25 13.80 12.86 4.95
C GLU A 25 14.96 13.18 4.02
N VAL A 26 15.75 14.17 4.41
CA VAL A 26 16.92 14.60 3.63
C VAL A 26 18.15 14.48 4.51
N GLY A 27 19.15 13.75 4.02
CA GLY A 27 20.43 13.57 4.69
C GLY A 27 21.59 13.80 3.74
N TYR A 28 22.75 14.13 4.30
CA TYR A 28 24.01 14.17 3.57
C TYR A 28 24.75 12.87 3.83
N ASP A 29 25.15 12.16 2.77
CA ASP A 29 25.85 10.87 2.87
C ASP A 29 25.16 9.88 3.84
N SER A 30 23.83 9.88 3.87
CA SER A 30 23.03 9.08 4.82
C SER A 30 22.36 7.89 4.13
N HIS A 31 22.29 6.74 4.81
CA HIS A 31 21.50 5.60 4.39
C HIS A 31 20.02 5.80 4.78
N PRO A 32 19.04 5.23 4.06
CA PRO A 32 17.64 5.20 4.50
C PRO A 32 17.46 4.83 5.98
N THR A 33 18.18 3.80 6.42
CA THR A 33 18.15 3.29 7.79
C THR A 33 18.61 4.32 8.83
N ASP A 34 19.52 5.23 8.44
CA ASP A 34 20.01 6.31 9.31
C ASP A 34 18.96 7.41 9.50
N LEU A 35 17.99 7.51 8.57
CA LEU A 35 16.94 8.52 8.54
C LEU A 35 15.58 7.96 8.96
N VAL A 36 15.58 6.90 9.79
CA VAL A 36 14.35 6.26 10.28
C VAL A 36 13.45 5.73 9.14
N MET A 37 14.05 5.49 7.97
CA MET A 37 13.42 4.82 6.83
C MET A 37 13.94 3.40 6.68
N GLU A 38 13.11 2.56 6.10
CA GLU A 38 13.38 1.14 5.91
C GLU A 38 13.07 0.80 4.45
N PHE A 39 13.82 -0.14 3.91
CA PHE A 39 13.72 -0.54 2.51
C PHE A 39 13.37 -2.03 2.43
N CYS A 40 12.45 -2.38 1.53
CA CYS A 40 12.10 -3.76 1.24
C CYS A 40 12.98 -4.32 0.11
N GLU A 41 13.23 -5.63 0.12
CA GLU A 41 13.92 -6.36 -0.97
C GLU A 41 13.33 -6.07 -2.38
N HIS A 42 12.06 -5.68 -2.44
CA HIS A 42 11.36 -5.34 -3.68
C HIS A 42 11.46 -3.88 -4.13
N GLY A 43 12.24 -3.04 -3.46
CA GLY A 43 12.42 -1.66 -3.90
C GLY A 43 11.62 -0.61 -3.16
N HIS A 44 10.80 -0.98 -2.17
CA HIS A 44 9.88 -0.05 -1.51
C HIS A 44 10.53 0.66 -0.33
N LEU A 45 10.33 1.99 -0.25
CA LEU A 45 10.87 2.82 0.81
C LEU A 45 9.76 3.36 1.73
N PHE A 46 9.89 3.16 3.04
CA PHE A 46 8.88 3.59 4.01
C PHE A 46 9.45 3.90 5.40
N CYS A 47 8.77 4.74 6.18
CA CYS A 47 9.21 5.04 7.55
C CYS A 47 9.12 3.80 8.46
N LYS A 48 10.07 3.68 9.39
CA LYS A 48 10.10 2.62 10.41
C LYS A 48 8.83 2.54 11.26
N GLY A 49 8.14 3.66 11.45
CA GLY A 49 6.85 3.71 12.15
C GLY A 49 5.75 2.84 11.51
N HIS A 50 5.84 2.56 10.20
CA HIS A 50 4.89 1.69 9.52
C HIS A 50 5.16 0.19 9.78
N LEU A 51 6.41 -0.20 10.09
CA LEU A 51 6.73 -1.58 10.49
C LEU A 51 6.07 -1.95 11.82
N GLY A 52 5.97 -1.01 12.76
CA GLY A 52 5.33 -1.24 14.06
C GLY A 52 3.84 -1.61 13.97
N LYS A 53 3.20 -1.39 12.80
CA LYS A 53 1.81 -1.80 12.54
C LYS A 53 1.68 -3.26 12.15
N ILE A 54 2.79 -3.92 11.84
CA ILE A 54 2.83 -5.33 11.45
C ILE A 54 2.95 -6.15 12.72
N GLY A 55 1.91 -6.93 13.05
CA GLY A 55 1.88 -7.79 14.24
C GLY A 55 2.77 -9.03 14.18
N LYS A 56 3.82 -9.03 13.36
CA LYS A 56 4.75 -10.15 13.15
C LYS A 56 6.17 -9.73 13.53
N LYS A 57 7.02 -10.72 13.83
CA LYS A 57 8.47 -10.49 13.98
C LYS A 57 9.01 -10.00 12.64
N ILE A 58 9.69 -8.86 12.65
CA ILE A 58 10.32 -8.28 11.47
C ILE A 58 11.55 -9.11 11.12
N THR A 59 11.64 -9.53 9.87
CA THR A 59 12.75 -10.28 9.30
C THR A 59 13.46 -9.47 8.22
N TYR A 60 14.77 -9.68 8.12
CA TYR A 60 15.65 -8.96 7.22
C TYR A 60 16.45 -9.93 6.36
N LYS A 61 16.77 -9.55 5.12
CA LYS A 61 17.72 -10.20 4.24
C LYS A 61 18.99 -9.37 4.17
N GLU A 62 20.12 -10.00 4.46
CA GLU A 62 21.44 -9.38 4.44
C GLU A 62 21.82 -8.97 3.00
N ASP A 63 22.40 -7.78 2.86
CA ASP A 63 22.97 -7.23 1.61
C ASP A 63 22.03 -7.17 0.38
N ASP A 64 20.71 -7.16 0.59
CA ASP A 64 19.71 -7.20 -0.50
C ASP A 64 19.06 -5.83 -0.78
N CYS A 65 19.59 -4.74 -0.21
CA CYS A 65 19.13 -3.39 -0.50
C CYS A 65 20.01 -2.66 -1.54
N TRP A 66 19.38 -1.89 -2.43
CA TRP A 66 20.07 -1.11 -3.47
C TRP A 66 21.10 -0.11 -2.88
N TYR A 67 20.87 0.34 -1.64
CA TYR A 67 21.71 1.33 -0.96
C TYR A 67 22.85 0.71 -0.12
N GLY A 68 22.93 -0.63 -0.04
CA GLY A 68 23.91 -1.39 0.74
C GLY A 68 23.47 -1.61 2.19
N GLY A 69 23.27 -2.88 2.59
CA GLY A 69 22.80 -3.26 3.93
C GLY A 69 21.53 -4.11 3.93
N ASP A 70 20.98 -4.32 5.11
CA ASP A 70 19.87 -5.25 5.35
C ASP A 70 18.53 -4.70 4.81
N ALA A 71 17.83 -5.52 4.02
CA ALA A 71 16.50 -5.21 3.50
C ALA A 71 15.41 -5.95 4.28
N VAL A 72 14.26 -5.30 4.51
CA VAL A 72 13.09 -5.95 5.07
C VAL A 72 12.53 -6.97 4.06
N THR A 73 12.22 -8.18 4.51
CA THR A 73 11.57 -9.22 3.68
C THR A 73 10.18 -8.79 3.22
N GLU A 74 9.70 -9.30 2.08
CA GLU A 74 8.40 -9.01 1.50
C GLU A 74 7.22 -9.20 2.46
N ASP A 75 7.30 -10.22 3.31
CA ASP A 75 6.29 -10.57 4.33
C ASP A 75 6.13 -9.51 5.42
N CYS A 76 7.14 -8.65 5.56
CA CYS A 76 7.23 -7.59 6.56
C CYS A 76 7.17 -6.20 5.93
N CYS A 77 7.05 -6.07 4.60
CA CYS A 77 6.92 -4.78 3.96
C CYS A 77 5.45 -4.38 3.89
N PRO A 78 5.01 -3.26 4.51
CA PRO A 78 3.60 -2.85 4.46
C PRO A 78 3.06 -2.73 3.04
N ILE A 79 3.89 -2.30 2.08
CA ILE A 79 3.52 -2.11 0.68
C ILE A 79 3.43 -3.45 -0.07
N CYS A 80 4.39 -4.35 0.12
CA CYS A 80 4.30 -5.72 -0.42
C CYS A 80 3.11 -6.47 0.18
N THR A 81 2.91 -6.37 1.49
CA THR A 81 1.77 -7.01 2.16
C THR A 81 0.43 -6.41 1.72
N LEU A 82 0.37 -5.13 1.32
CA LEU A 82 -0.84 -4.52 0.75
C LEU A 82 -1.10 -4.91 -0.72
N LYS A 83 -0.16 -5.55 -1.43
CA LYS A 83 -0.45 -6.13 -2.76
C LYS A 83 -1.52 -7.22 -2.66
N ASN A 84 -1.59 -7.92 -1.52
CA ASN A 84 -2.61 -8.91 -1.22
C ASN A 84 -3.62 -8.32 -0.23
N ILE A 85 -4.65 -7.67 -0.77
CA ILE A 85 -5.82 -7.29 0.04
C ILE A 85 -6.56 -8.58 0.36
N ASP A 86 -6.45 -9.03 1.60
CA ASP A 86 -7.25 -10.15 2.07
C ASP A 86 -8.74 -9.74 2.24
N ASP A 87 -9.64 -10.72 2.11
CA ASP A 87 -11.09 -10.49 2.20
C ASP A 87 -11.50 -9.86 3.54
N SER A 88 -10.75 -10.12 4.62
CA SER A 88 -11.05 -9.57 5.94
C SER A 88 -10.74 -8.07 6.03
N LEU A 89 -9.68 -7.63 5.37
CA LEU A 89 -9.27 -6.23 5.26
C LEU A 89 -10.22 -5.49 4.33
N LEU A 90 -10.64 -6.12 3.23
CA LEU A 90 -11.66 -5.58 2.32
C LEU A 90 -12.98 -5.35 3.07
N LEU A 91 -13.47 -6.35 3.81
CA LEU A 91 -14.70 -6.25 4.60
C LEU A 91 -14.60 -5.19 5.70
N ARG A 92 -13.46 -5.10 6.40
CA ARG A 92 -13.23 -4.03 7.40
C ARG A 92 -13.25 -2.64 6.75
N TYR A 93 -12.63 -2.49 5.59
CA TYR A 93 -12.62 -1.24 4.86
C TYR A 93 -14.04 -0.85 4.40
N LEU A 94 -14.79 -1.79 3.81
CA LEU A 94 -16.17 -1.57 3.38
C LEU A 94 -17.08 -1.18 4.54
N ASN A 95 -17.04 -1.91 5.66
CA ASN A 95 -17.84 -1.61 6.85
C ASN A 95 -17.55 -0.21 7.40
N ASN A 96 -16.28 0.22 7.41
CA ASN A 96 -15.91 1.57 7.86
C ASN A 96 -16.26 2.66 6.85
N LYS A 97 -16.16 2.39 5.55
CA LYS A 97 -16.47 3.35 4.48
C LYS A 97 -17.96 3.65 4.38
N PHE A 98 -18.79 2.62 4.52
CA PHE A 98 -20.24 2.73 4.46
C PHE A 98 -20.88 2.84 5.86
N SER A 99 -20.06 2.90 6.91
CA SER A 99 -20.49 2.93 8.32
C SER A 99 -21.54 1.87 8.66
N THR A 100 -21.44 0.71 7.99
CA THR A 100 -22.43 -0.36 8.06
C THR A 100 -21.85 -1.55 8.77
N THR A 101 -22.69 -2.23 9.54
CA THR A 101 -22.32 -3.46 10.23
C THR A 101 -22.80 -4.67 9.44
N LYS A 102 -22.09 -5.80 9.57
CA LYS A 102 -22.47 -7.06 8.94
C LYS A 102 -23.93 -7.46 9.24
N LYS A 103 -24.44 -7.12 10.42
CA LYS A 103 -25.82 -7.44 10.82
C LYS A 103 -26.85 -6.63 10.03
N GLU A 104 -26.62 -5.32 9.88
CA GLU A 104 -27.51 -4.45 9.12
C GLU A 104 -27.61 -4.89 7.65
N ILE A 105 -26.49 -5.30 7.06
CA ILE A 105 -26.47 -5.82 5.67
C ILE A 105 -27.25 -7.14 5.56
N ILE A 106 -27.13 -8.04 6.55
CA ILE A 106 -27.90 -9.29 6.57
C ILE A 106 -29.39 -9.00 6.70
N ASP A 107 -29.77 -8.07 7.59
CA ASP A 107 -31.16 -7.68 7.80
C ASP A 107 -31.75 -7.02 6.54
N GLU A 108 -30.95 -6.22 5.82
CA GLU A 108 -31.34 -5.62 4.54
C GLU A 108 -31.58 -6.69 3.47
N ILE A 109 -30.65 -7.64 3.30
CA ILE A 109 -30.79 -8.72 2.32
C ILE A 109 -32.03 -9.57 2.62
N GLN A 110 -32.24 -9.92 3.89
CA GLN A 110 -33.40 -10.73 4.30
C GLN A 110 -34.74 -9.99 4.19
N ARG A 111 -34.72 -8.65 4.24
CA ARG A 111 -35.91 -7.83 4.05
C ARG A 111 -36.26 -7.66 2.57
N ASP A 112 -35.24 -7.46 1.74
CA ASP A 112 -35.42 -7.00 0.37
C ASP A 112 -35.50 -8.17 -0.64
N PHE A 113 -35.01 -9.36 -0.27
CA PHE A 113 -35.03 -10.56 -1.14
C PHE A 113 -35.67 -11.76 -0.44
N LYS A 114 -36.55 -12.48 -1.15
CA LYS A 114 -37.22 -13.68 -0.61
C LYS A 114 -36.55 -14.99 -1.00
N ASP A 115 -35.91 -15.02 -2.16
CA ASP A 115 -35.25 -16.21 -2.69
C ASP A 115 -33.84 -15.85 -3.19
N ILE A 116 -32.95 -16.84 -3.20
CA ILE A 116 -31.58 -16.65 -3.66
C ILE A 116 -31.51 -16.25 -5.13
N GLY A 117 -32.47 -16.69 -5.96
CA GLY A 117 -32.53 -16.32 -7.37
C GLY A 117 -32.83 -14.83 -7.61
N GLU A 118 -33.61 -14.18 -6.72
CA GLU A 118 -33.86 -12.73 -6.80
C GLU A 118 -32.60 -11.93 -6.44
N LEU A 119 -31.86 -12.41 -5.43
CA LEU A 119 -30.59 -11.82 -5.02
C LEU A 119 -29.53 -11.94 -6.12
N ASP A 120 -29.38 -13.13 -6.72
CA ASP A 120 -28.41 -13.37 -7.79
C ASP A 120 -28.70 -12.49 -9.00
N THR A 121 -29.96 -12.40 -9.43
CA THR A 121 -30.38 -11.53 -10.54
C THR A 121 -30.04 -10.06 -10.26
N TYR A 122 -30.30 -9.58 -9.04
CA TYR A 122 -29.96 -8.21 -8.64
C TYR A 122 -28.45 -7.95 -8.67
N LEU A 123 -27.65 -8.87 -8.13
CA LEU A 123 -26.19 -8.75 -8.15
C LEU A 123 -25.63 -8.75 -9.57
N GLU A 124 -26.14 -9.62 -10.45
CA GLU A 124 -25.78 -9.66 -11.86
C GLU A 124 -26.09 -8.33 -12.57
N GLU A 125 -27.27 -7.74 -12.36
CA GLU A 125 -27.62 -6.44 -12.92
C GLU A 125 -26.72 -5.30 -12.43
N GLN A 126 -26.35 -5.29 -11.14
CA GLN A 126 -25.43 -4.28 -10.60
C GLN A 126 -24.02 -4.40 -11.19
N THR A 127 -23.52 -5.63 -11.37
CA THR A 127 -22.21 -5.84 -12.00
C THR A 127 -22.18 -5.35 -13.46
N LEU A 128 -23.22 -5.65 -14.24
CA LEU A 128 -23.35 -5.18 -15.62
C LEU A 128 -23.38 -3.66 -15.72
N ASN A 129 -24.10 -2.99 -14.82
CA ASN A 129 -24.18 -1.53 -14.78
C ASN A 129 -22.84 -0.87 -14.42
N ASN A 130 -22.05 -1.49 -13.54
CA ASN A 130 -20.73 -0.99 -13.16
C ASN A 130 -19.70 -1.16 -14.28
N VAL A 131 -19.69 -2.31 -14.96
CA VAL A 131 -18.84 -2.56 -16.14
C VAL A 131 -19.15 -1.58 -17.28
N GLN A 132 -20.42 -1.21 -17.46
CA GLN A 132 -20.82 -0.21 -18.46
C GLN A 132 -20.45 1.23 -18.08
N LYS A 133 -20.24 1.54 -16.79
CA LYS A 133 -19.76 2.86 -16.34
C LYS A 133 -18.26 3.01 -16.54
N GLU A 134 -17.48 1.95 -16.29
CA GLU A 134 -16.03 1.96 -16.51
C GLU A 134 -15.67 2.15 -17.99
N LYS A 135 -16.38 1.47 -18.90
CA LYS A 135 -16.20 1.62 -20.36
C LYS A 135 -16.53 3.02 -20.91
N ARG A 136 -17.23 3.86 -20.15
CA ARG A 136 -17.56 5.24 -20.53
C ARG A 136 -16.54 6.27 -20.04
N ASN A 137 -15.64 5.87 -19.14
CA ASN A 137 -14.63 6.74 -18.53
C ASN A 137 -13.20 6.50 -19.07
N THR A 138 -13.05 5.62 -20.07
CA THR A 138 -11.83 5.40 -20.88
C THR A 138 -12.08 5.84 -22.32
#